data_AF-A8GEU2-F1
#
_entry.id   AF-A8GEU2-F1
#
_cell.length_a   1.000
_cell.length_b   1.000
_cell.length_c   1.000
_cell.angle_alpha   90.00
_cell.angle_beta   90.00
_cell.angle_gamma   90.00
#
_symmetry.space_group_name_H-M   'P 1'
#
loop_
_entity.id
_entity.type
_entity.pdbx_description
1 polymer ?
#
loop_
_entity_poly.entity_id
_entity_poly.type
_entity_poly.pdbx_seq_one_letter_code
_entity_poly.pdbx_strand_id
1 'polypeptide(L)'
;MKSHHNTLSPALATTETLDESSVAGYMNADFITIPGNMTVNKAKEYFLSQLKTDEIPTQLFVTADDYHLRGTLSVKKLLQCEDNDKAVGVMINHSYFQVSPDDDRNDVAHLLGKGGLDVVPVVVNKTLVGVLGEKEIARLIEDENTEDAQRQGASLPLDKPYLETSPWALWRKRSVWLLMLFVAEAYTGNVLKAFEEQLEAAIALAFFIPLLIGTGGNSGTQITSTLVRAMALGEVSLRNLGAVIRKEVSTSLLIAATIGIAAWARAWIMGVGMDVTMVVSLSLVAITVWSAIVSSIIPMLLKRLGIDPAVVSAPFIATFIDGTGLIIYFKIAQYILEI
;
A
#
# COMPACT_ATOMS: atom_id res chain seq x y z
N MET A 1 5.37 28.43 -48.66
CA MET A 1 4.69 28.34 -47.35
C MET A 1 5.21 27.09 -46.67
N LYS A 2 6.28 27.22 -45.85
CA LYS A 2 6.97 26.07 -45.24
C LYS A 2 6.25 25.72 -43.94
N SER A 3 5.68 24.52 -43.93
CA SER A 3 5.18 23.82 -42.74
C SER A 3 6.33 23.66 -41.74
N HIS A 4 6.22 24.33 -40.59
CA HIS A 4 7.07 24.01 -39.44
C HIS A 4 6.48 22.75 -38.80
N HIS A 5 7.10 21.60 -39.10
CA HIS A 5 6.91 20.39 -38.33
C HIS A 5 7.23 20.69 -36.87
N ASN A 6 6.24 20.50 -36.01
CA ASN A 6 6.42 20.45 -34.57
C ASN A 6 7.26 19.20 -34.29
N THR A 7 8.56 19.39 -34.09
CA THR A 7 9.46 18.35 -33.62
C THR A 7 9.00 17.95 -32.23
N LEU A 8 8.45 16.74 -32.12
CA LEU A 8 8.38 15.99 -30.87
C LEU A 8 9.69 16.16 -30.11
N SER A 9 9.61 16.48 -28.82
CA SER A 9 10.78 16.58 -27.96
C SER A 9 11.63 15.30 -28.08
N PRO A 10 12.96 15.38 -28.27
CA PRO A 10 13.83 14.22 -28.47
C PRO A 10 13.81 13.21 -27.32
N ALA A 11 13.24 13.57 -26.16
CA ALA A 11 13.18 12.73 -24.97
C ALA A 11 12.10 11.63 -25.02
N LEU A 12 11.18 11.66 -25.99
CA LEU A 12 10.08 10.67 -26.09
C LEU A 12 10.35 9.55 -27.11
N ALA A 13 11.51 9.53 -27.75
CA ALA A 13 11.85 8.57 -28.82
C ALA A 13 12.36 7.20 -28.33
N THR A 14 12.46 6.96 -27.02
CA THR A 14 12.78 5.64 -26.46
C THR A 14 11.52 5.01 -25.87
N THR A 15 10.64 4.55 -26.75
CA THR A 15 9.48 3.71 -26.43
C THR A 15 9.90 2.25 -26.25
N GLU A 16 11.00 2.01 -25.54
CA GLU A 16 11.41 0.68 -25.08
C GLU A 16 11.21 0.62 -23.57
N THR A 17 10.12 -0.05 -23.17
CA THR A 17 9.81 -0.48 -21.80
C THR A 17 9.92 0.62 -20.73
N LEU A 18 8.93 1.51 -20.68
CA LEU A 18 8.72 2.33 -19.48
C LEU A 18 8.47 1.38 -18.30
N ASP A 19 9.24 1.55 -17.24
CA ASP A 19 9.12 0.74 -16.04
C ASP A 19 7.80 1.08 -15.35
N GLU A 20 6.85 0.13 -15.32
CA GLU A 20 5.55 0.30 -14.67
C GLU A 20 5.67 0.52 -13.14
N SER A 21 6.83 0.25 -12.55
CA SER A 21 7.12 0.57 -11.14
C SER A 21 7.55 2.02 -10.91
N SER A 22 7.74 2.80 -11.98
CA SER A 22 8.15 4.21 -11.95
C SER A 22 7.05 5.15 -12.45
N VAL A 23 7.16 6.44 -12.10
CA VAL A 23 6.26 7.50 -12.61
C VAL A 23 6.25 7.56 -14.15
N ALA A 24 7.35 7.19 -14.81
CA ALA A 24 7.47 7.23 -16.26
C ALA A 24 6.38 6.43 -17.00
N GLY A 25 5.87 5.34 -16.41
CA GLY A 25 4.78 4.53 -16.98
C GLY A 25 3.41 5.22 -16.98
N TYR A 26 3.23 6.29 -16.19
CA TYR A 26 1.96 7.00 -16.00
C TYR A 26 1.95 8.39 -16.63
N MET A 27 3.11 8.99 -16.88
CA MET A 27 3.18 10.34 -17.43
C MET A 27 2.65 10.42 -18.86
N ASN A 28 2.03 11.54 -19.18
CA ASN A 28 1.60 11.86 -20.54
C ASN A 28 2.40 13.05 -21.09
N ALA A 29 2.64 13.06 -22.40
CA ALA A 29 3.26 14.15 -23.14
C ALA A 29 2.27 15.21 -23.66
N ASP A 30 0.96 15.02 -23.41
CA ASP A 30 -0.09 15.95 -23.82
C ASP A 30 -0.23 17.09 -22.82
N PHE A 31 0.64 18.10 -22.94
CA PHE A 31 0.61 19.31 -22.13
C PHE A 31 0.93 20.55 -22.97
N ILE A 32 0.39 21.69 -22.55
CA ILE A 32 0.59 22.97 -23.25
C ILE A 32 1.67 23.77 -22.52
N THR A 33 2.71 24.16 -23.26
CA THR A 33 3.76 25.06 -22.78
C THR A 33 3.62 26.45 -23.40
N ILE A 34 3.90 27.50 -22.62
CA ILE A 34 3.86 28.89 -23.08
C ILE A 34 5.14 29.62 -22.64
N PRO A 35 5.81 30.37 -23.53
CA PRO A 35 6.95 31.21 -23.16
C PRO A 35 6.55 32.33 -22.19
N GLY A 36 7.37 32.57 -21.16
CA GLY A 36 7.07 33.58 -20.13
C GLY A 36 7.03 35.04 -20.64
N ASN A 37 7.65 35.33 -21.79
CA ASN A 37 7.63 36.66 -22.43
C ASN A 37 6.41 36.87 -23.35
N MET A 38 5.56 35.86 -23.56
CA MET A 38 4.35 35.99 -24.37
C MET A 38 3.34 36.89 -23.66
N THR A 39 2.65 37.74 -24.43
CA THR A 39 1.56 38.57 -23.89
C THR A 39 0.32 37.73 -23.62
N VAL A 40 -0.52 38.15 -22.67
CA VAL A 40 -1.76 37.46 -22.31
C VAL A 40 -2.65 37.23 -23.53
N ASN A 41 -2.79 38.20 -24.44
CA ASN A 41 -3.62 38.01 -25.64
C ASN A 41 -3.10 36.88 -26.53
N LYS A 42 -1.80 36.89 -26.84
CA LYS A 42 -1.17 35.84 -27.66
C LYS A 42 -1.23 34.48 -26.96
N ALA A 43 -1.10 34.46 -25.64
CA ALA A 43 -1.19 33.22 -24.86
C ALA A 43 -2.61 32.63 -24.89
N LYS A 44 -3.66 33.46 -24.82
CA LYS A 44 -5.07 33.02 -24.98
C LYS A 44 -5.32 32.45 -26.38
N GLU A 45 -4.90 33.16 -27.43
CA GLU A 45 -5.02 32.71 -28.82
C GLU A 45 -4.25 31.40 -29.06
N TYR A 46 -3.01 31.33 -28.57
CA TYR A 46 -2.18 30.13 -28.68
C TYR A 46 -2.81 28.96 -27.94
N PHE A 47 -3.24 29.15 -26.70
CA PHE A 47 -3.93 28.15 -25.91
C PHE A 47 -5.14 27.58 -26.65
N LEU A 48 -6.03 28.45 -27.16
CA LEU A 48 -7.20 28.03 -27.92
C LEU A 48 -6.83 27.25 -29.19
N SER A 49 -5.73 27.61 -29.86
CA SER A 49 -5.26 26.89 -31.05
C SER A 49 -4.68 25.50 -30.77
N GLN A 50 -4.25 25.25 -29.52
CA GLN A 50 -3.66 23.97 -29.10
C GLN A 50 -4.70 22.98 -28.55
N LEU A 51 -5.93 23.43 -28.26
CA LEU A 51 -7.01 22.54 -27.81
C LEU A 51 -7.42 21.61 -28.96
N LYS A 52 -7.17 20.30 -28.78
CA LYS A 52 -7.50 19.25 -29.75
C LYS A 52 -8.72 18.43 -29.35
N THR A 53 -9.10 18.51 -28.08
CA THR A 53 -10.14 17.71 -27.43
C THR A 53 -11.07 18.62 -26.64
N ASP A 54 -12.22 18.10 -26.23
CA ASP A 54 -13.15 18.81 -25.34
C ASP A 54 -12.61 18.95 -23.90
N GLU A 55 -11.50 18.27 -23.58
CA GLU A 55 -10.82 18.38 -22.29
C GLU A 55 -9.95 19.64 -22.24
N ILE A 56 -10.24 20.50 -21.25
CA ILE A 56 -9.54 21.75 -21.00
C ILE A 56 -8.59 21.53 -19.82
N PRO A 57 -7.27 21.67 -19.99
CA PRO A 57 -6.34 21.50 -18.89
C PRO A 57 -6.56 22.61 -17.84
N THR A 58 -6.39 22.27 -16.56
CA THR A 58 -6.54 23.24 -15.46
C THR A 58 -5.34 24.17 -15.33
N GLN A 59 -4.16 23.69 -15.75
CA GLN A 59 -2.89 24.42 -15.68
C GLN A 59 -2.12 24.36 -17.00
N LEU A 60 -1.33 25.41 -17.24
CA LEU A 60 -0.37 25.55 -18.31
C LEU A 60 1.04 25.60 -17.72
N PHE A 61 2.03 25.14 -18.46
CA PHE A 61 3.42 25.17 -18.02
C PHE A 61 4.16 26.31 -18.69
N VAL A 62 4.84 27.14 -17.90
CA VAL A 62 5.63 28.23 -18.43
C VAL A 62 7.08 27.81 -18.49
N THR A 63 7.62 27.75 -19.71
CA THR A 63 8.96 27.25 -19.98
C THR A 63 9.85 28.34 -20.58
N ALA A 64 11.16 28.11 -20.53
CA ALA A 64 12.13 28.81 -21.38
C ALA A 64 12.28 28.11 -22.74
N ASP A 65 13.09 28.68 -23.63
CA ASP A 65 13.31 28.18 -25.00
C ASP A 65 13.90 26.76 -25.04
N ASP A 66 14.53 26.31 -23.95
CA ASP A 66 15.12 24.99 -23.74
C ASP A 66 14.19 24.00 -23.00
N TYR A 67 12.89 24.30 -22.91
CA TYR A 67 11.89 23.53 -22.15
C TYR A 67 12.13 23.49 -20.63
N HIS A 68 13.05 24.31 -20.09
CA HIS A 68 13.18 24.43 -18.65
C HIS A 68 11.91 25.00 -18.02
N LEU A 69 11.34 24.27 -17.06
CA LEU A 69 10.14 24.67 -16.35
C LEU A 69 10.44 25.84 -15.41
N ARG A 70 9.76 26.98 -15.61
CA ARG A 70 9.88 28.17 -14.76
C ARG A 70 8.76 28.28 -13.73
N GLY A 71 7.59 27.76 -14.06
CA GLY A 71 6.41 27.84 -13.21
C GLY A 71 5.16 27.28 -13.89
N THR A 72 4.07 27.25 -13.14
CA THR A 72 2.75 26.87 -13.66
C THR A 72 1.82 28.08 -13.71
N LEU A 73 0.83 28.04 -14.59
CA LEU A 73 -0.19 29.07 -14.74
C LEU A 73 -1.56 28.44 -14.82
N SER A 74 -2.46 28.81 -13.91
CA SER A 74 -3.86 28.39 -14.02
C SER A 74 -4.50 28.95 -15.30
N VAL A 75 -5.17 28.09 -16.06
CA VAL A 75 -5.95 28.51 -17.25
C VAL A 75 -7.02 29.51 -16.86
N LYS A 76 -7.69 29.31 -15.71
CA LYS A 76 -8.67 30.26 -15.17
C LYS A 76 -8.06 31.65 -14.98
N LYS A 77 -6.85 31.73 -14.42
CA LYS A 77 -6.14 33.01 -14.21
C LYS A 77 -5.75 33.67 -15.54
N LEU A 78 -5.35 32.89 -16.54
CA LEU A 78 -5.07 33.40 -17.89
C LEU A 78 -6.32 34.00 -18.53
N LEU A 79 -7.45 33.27 -18.48
CA LEU A 79 -8.71 33.70 -19.09
C LEU A 79 -9.33 34.91 -18.38
N GLN A 80 -9.20 35.00 -17.06
CA GLN A 80 -9.70 36.13 -16.25
C GLN A 80 -8.84 37.40 -16.34
N CYS A 81 -7.64 37.33 -16.91
CA CYS A 81 -6.76 38.49 -17.00
C CYS A 81 -7.27 39.47 -18.08
N GLU A 82 -7.62 40.69 -17.67
CA GLU A 82 -8.12 41.75 -18.56
C GLU A 82 -6.98 42.50 -19.29
N ASP A 83 -5.79 42.57 -18.68
CA ASP A 83 -4.62 43.21 -19.26
C ASP A 83 -3.97 42.29 -20.31
N ASN A 84 -4.33 42.53 -21.57
CA ASN A 84 -3.93 41.73 -22.72
C ASN A 84 -2.45 41.89 -23.11
N ASP A 85 -1.79 42.98 -22.72
CA ASP A 85 -0.39 43.27 -23.05
C ASP A 85 0.58 42.79 -21.97
N LYS A 86 0.07 42.45 -20.79
CA LYS A 86 0.86 41.87 -19.70
C LYS A 86 1.60 40.60 -20.12
N ALA A 87 2.85 40.48 -19.69
CA ALA A 87 3.63 39.26 -19.90
C ALA A 87 3.14 38.13 -18.98
N VAL A 88 2.95 36.93 -19.55
CA VAL A 88 2.52 35.72 -18.83
C VAL A 88 3.44 35.39 -17.65
N GLY A 89 4.74 35.63 -17.79
CA GLY A 89 5.75 35.36 -16.76
C GLY A 89 5.53 36.08 -15.44
N VAL A 90 4.72 37.14 -15.40
CA VAL A 90 4.38 37.86 -14.16
C VAL A 90 3.24 37.17 -13.39
N MET A 91 2.52 36.24 -14.03
CA MET A 91 1.35 35.56 -13.47
C MET A 91 1.62 34.14 -12.97
N ILE A 92 2.84 33.65 -13.18
CA ILE A 92 3.21 32.26 -12.88
C ILE A 92 3.29 32.01 -11.39
N ASN A 93 2.98 30.78 -11.01
CA ASN A 93 3.28 30.24 -9.70
C ASN A 93 4.61 29.50 -9.75
N HIS A 94 5.54 29.88 -8.89
CA HIS A 94 6.85 29.23 -8.75
C HIS A 94 6.84 28.10 -7.72
N SER A 95 5.81 28.02 -6.89
CA SER A 95 5.65 26.98 -5.88
C SER A 95 4.74 25.88 -6.41
N TYR A 96 5.33 24.85 -7.00
CA TYR A 96 4.65 23.68 -7.50
C TYR A 96 5.35 22.41 -7.00
N PHE A 97 4.56 21.36 -6.76
CA PHE A 97 5.08 20.02 -6.55
C PHE A 97 5.49 19.45 -7.91
N GLN A 98 6.63 18.77 -7.98
CA GLN A 98 7.14 18.14 -9.19
C GLN A 98 7.70 16.76 -8.85
N VAL A 99 7.73 15.88 -9.83
CA VAL A 99 8.28 14.51 -9.71
C VAL A 99 9.28 14.23 -10.83
N SER A 100 10.17 13.28 -10.60
CA SER A 100 11.06 12.69 -11.61
C SER A 100 10.36 11.50 -12.29
N PRO A 101 10.66 11.17 -13.56
CA PRO A 101 10.20 9.92 -14.18
C PRO A 101 10.68 8.67 -13.41
N ASP A 102 11.85 8.76 -12.79
CA ASP A 102 12.48 7.67 -12.04
C ASP A 102 12.01 7.57 -10.58
N ASP A 103 11.11 8.47 -10.15
CA ASP A 103 10.58 8.41 -8.79
C ASP A 103 9.74 7.13 -8.61
N ASP A 104 9.85 6.54 -7.42
CA ASP A 104 9.09 5.36 -7.03
C ASP A 104 7.58 5.68 -7.03
N ARG A 105 6.81 4.82 -7.69
CA ARG A 105 5.36 5.02 -7.84
C ARG A 105 4.63 5.02 -6.50
N ASN A 106 5.01 4.19 -5.53
CA ASN A 106 4.36 4.10 -4.23
C ASN A 106 4.56 5.40 -3.44
N ASP A 107 5.78 5.92 -3.41
CA ASP A 107 6.10 7.19 -2.75
C ASP A 107 5.31 8.36 -3.37
N VAL A 108 5.21 8.40 -4.70
CA VAL A 108 4.46 9.45 -5.39
C VAL A 108 2.95 9.28 -5.19
N ALA A 109 2.40 8.07 -5.25
CA ALA A 109 0.99 7.78 -4.95
C ALA A 109 0.58 8.29 -3.57
N HIS A 110 1.45 8.08 -2.57
CA HIS A 110 1.27 8.53 -1.19
C HIS A 110 1.16 10.04 -1.08
N LEU A 111 2.08 10.77 -1.73
CA LEU A 111 2.12 12.22 -1.74
C LEU A 111 0.90 12.80 -2.45
N LEU A 112 0.52 12.22 -3.59
CA LEU A 112 -0.65 12.63 -4.38
C LEU A 112 -1.97 12.41 -3.62
N GLY A 113 -2.12 11.26 -2.95
CA GLY A 113 -3.31 10.92 -2.17
C GLY A 113 -3.61 11.90 -1.01
N LYS A 114 -2.58 12.61 -0.51
CA LYS A 114 -2.75 13.66 0.51
C LYS A 114 -2.90 15.07 -0.05
N GLY A 115 -2.40 15.31 -1.26
CA GLY A 115 -2.09 16.64 -1.77
C GLY A 115 -3.24 17.39 -2.42
N GLY A 116 -4.32 16.72 -2.83
CA GLY A 116 -5.39 17.35 -3.61
C GLY A 116 -4.86 18.05 -4.88
N LEU A 117 -3.81 17.48 -5.47
CA LEU A 117 -3.14 18.03 -6.64
C LEU A 117 -3.82 17.52 -7.91
N ASP A 118 -4.28 18.44 -8.76
CA ASP A 118 -4.97 18.07 -10.01
C ASP A 118 -3.99 17.80 -11.16
N VAL A 119 -2.79 18.37 -11.08
CA VAL A 119 -1.76 18.31 -12.13
C VAL A 119 -0.37 18.38 -11.50
N VAL A 120 0.52 17.47 -11.89
CA VAL A 120 1.92 17.45 -11.44
C VAL A 120 2.88 17.37 -12.63
N PRO A 121 3.79 18.35 -12.80
CA PRO A 121 4.83 18.27 -13.82
C PRO A 121 5.86 17.18 -13.51
N VAL A 122 6.25 16.44 -14.55
CA VAL A 122 7.35 15.48 -14.52
C VAL A 122 8.59 16.13 -15.14
N VAL A 123 9.66 16.23 -14.37
CA VAL A 123 10.82 17.08 -14.68
C VAL A 123 12.12 16.30 -14.57
N VAL A 124 12.95 16.35 -15.62
CA VAL A 124 14.31 15.79 -15.64
C VAL A 124 15.30 16.93 -15.85
N ASN A 125 16.26 17.11 -14.95
CA ASN A 125 17.27 18.17 -15.07
C ASN A 125 16.67 19.55 -15.37
N LYS A 126 15.57 19.92 -14.67
CA LYS A 126 14.75 21.14 -14.89
C LYS A 126 13.93 21.18 -16.19
N THR A 127 14.08 20.21 -17.08
CA THR A 127 13.33 20.12 -18.33
C THR A 127 12.00 19.43 -18.08
N LEU A 128 10.90 20.05 -18.51
CA LEU A 128 9.59 19.41 -18.46
C LEU A 128 9.52 18.30 -19.52
N VAL A 129 9.37 17.06 -19.07
CA VAL A 129 9.33 15.87 -19.96
C VAL A 129 7.94 15.24 -20.04
N GLY A 130 7.07 15.51 -19.06
CA GLY A 130 5.74 14.93 -18.97
C GLY A 130 4.87 15.63 -17.96
N VAL A 131 3.62 15.19 -17.87
CA VAL A 131 2.67 15.61 -16.84
C VAL A 131 1.90 14.41 -16.31
N LEU A 132 1.59 14.43 -15.02
CA LEU A 132 0.54 13.61 -14.42
C LEU A 132 -0.69 14.50 -14.27
N GLY A 133 -1.70 14.31 -15.12
CA GLY A 133 -3.00 14.95 -14.97
C GLY A 133 -3.90 14.16 -14.01
N GLU A 134 -5.11 14.65 -13.79
CA GLU A 134 -6.09 14.04 -12.88
C GLU A 134 -6.32 12.55 -13.19
N LYS A 135 -6.42 12.18 -14.47
CA LYS A 135 -6.61 10.79 -14.91
C LYS A 135 -5.39 9.93 -14.64
N GLU A 136 -4.20 10.43 -14.96
CA GLU A 136 -2.94 9.73 -14.73
C GLU A 136 -2.70 9.53 -13.22
N ILE A 137 -2.98 10.56 -12.41
CA ILE A 137 -2.93 10.49 -10.94
C ILE A 137 -3.92 9.46 -10.41
N ALA A 138 -5.18 9.49 -10.88
CA ALA A 138 -6.20 8.55 -10.45
C ALA A 138 -5.82 7.10 -10.78
N ARG A 139 -5.31 6.86 -12.01
CA ARG A 139 -4.84 5.55 -12.44
C ARG A 139 -3.64 5.08 -11.63
N LEU A 140 -2.67 5.95 -11.38
CA LEU A 140 -1.49 5.64 -10.56
C LEU A 140 -1.89 5.20 -9.15
N ILE A 141 -2.81 5.93 -8.51
CA ILE A 141 -3.32 5.59 -7.18
C ILE A 141 -4.13 4.29 -7.20
N GLU A 142 -4.95 4.06 -8.22
CA GLU A 142 -5.75 2.84 -8.37
C GLU A 142 -4.89 1.59 -8.56
N ASP A 143 -3.88 1.67 -9.42
CA ASP A 143 -2.94 0.57 -9.68
C ASP A 143 -2.13 0.25 -8.42
N GLU A 144 -1.64 1.26 -7.70
CA GLU A 144 -0.91 1.05 -6.43
C GLU A 144 -1.79 0.41 -5.36
N ASN A 145 -3.03 0.89 -5.20
CA ASN A 145 -3.99 0.29 -4.26
C ASN A 145 -4.29 -1.19 -4.60
N THR A 146 -4.37 -1.50 -5.89
CA THR A 146 -4.64 -2.87 -6.38
C THR A 146 -3.45 -3.78 -6.11
N GLU A 147 -2.24 -3.30 -6.38
CA GLU A 147 -1.00 -4.00 -6.11
C GLU A 147 -0.82 -4.29 -4.62
N ASP A 148 -1.00 -3.29 -3.75
CA ASP A 148 -0.96 -3.45 -2.30
C ASP A 148 -1.93 -4.53 -1.81
N ALA A 149 -3.18 -4.51 -2.31
CA ALA A 149 -4.19 -5.48 -1.95
C ALA A 149 -3.81 -6.91 -2.37
N GLN A 150 -3.20 -7.07 -3.55
CA GLN A 150 -2.76 -8.37 -4.06
C GLN A 150 -1.55 -8.91 -3.30
N ARG A 151 -0.58 -8.04 -2.98
CA ARG A 151 0.61 -8.39 -2.17
C ARG A 151 0.22 -8.81 -0.74
N GLN A 152 -0.73 -8.11 -0.10
CA GLN A 152 -1.27 -8.48 1.21
C GLN A 152 -1.87 -9.90 1.22
N GLY A 153 -2.48 -10.32 0.12
CA GLY A 153 -3.02 -11.66 -0.09
C GLY A 153 -1.99 -12.74 -0.46
N ALA A 154 -0.69 -12.45 -0.35
CA ALA A 154 0.41 -13.35 -0.75
C ALA A 154 0.36 -13.74 -2.24
N SER A 155 -0.01 -12.79 -3.10
CA SER A 155 0.04 -12.95 -4.56
C SER A 155 0.94 -11.89 -5.17
N LEU A 156 1.68 -12.26 -6.23
CA LEU A 156 2.26 -11.25 -7.11
C LEU A 156 1.15 -10.51 -7.87
N PRO A 157 1.38 -9.24 -8.23
CA PRO A 157 0.41 -8.45 -8.95
C PRO A 157 0.05 -9.05 -10.31
N LEU A 158 -1.20 -8.86 -10.73
CA LEU A 158 -1.70 -9.30 -12.03
C LEU A 158 -1.43 -8.24 -13.10
N ASP A 159 -0.90 -8.67 -14.24
CA ASP A 159 -0.61 -7.78 -15.37
C ASP A 159 -1.86 -7.49 -16.23
N LYS A 160 -2.97 -8.21 -15.96
CA LYS A 160 -4.23 -8.15 -16.71
C LYS A 160 -5.42 -8.32 -15.77
N PRO A 161 -6.64 -7.93 -16.20
CA PRO A 161 -7.86 -8.25 -15.47
C PRO A 161 -7.95 -9.74 -15.10
N TYR A 162 -8.54 -10.03 -13.94
CA TYR A 162 -8.55 -11.38 -13.35
C TYR A 162 -9.09 -12.46 -14.31
N LEU A 163 -10.21 -12.19 -15.00
CA LEU A 163 -10.84 -13.14 -15.91
C LEU A 163 -10.08 -13.34 -17.23
N GLU A 164 -9.18 -12.42 -17.58
CA GLU A 164 -8.31 -12.54 -18.73
C GLU A 164 -6.99 -13.27 -18.39
N THR A 165 -6.71 -13.42 -17.09
CA THR A 165 -5.51 -14.08 -16.61
C THR A 165 -5.70 -15.59 -16.65
N SER A 166 -4.88 -16.28 -17.44
CA SER A 166 -4.94 -17.75 -17.54
C SER A 166 -4.65 -18.43 -16.19
N PRO A 167 -5.19 -19.63 -15.94
CA PRO A 167 -4.87 -20.41 -14.74
C PRO A 167 -3.37 -20.66 -14.55
N TRP A 168 -2.62 -20.82 -15.65
CA TRP A 168 -1.17 -21.00 -15.62
C TRP A 168 -0.42 -19.75 -15.11
N ALA A 169 -0.89 -18.56 -15.52
CA ALA A 169 -0.33 -17.30 -15.03
C ALA A 169 -0.62 -17.11 -13.53
N LEU A 170 -1.86 -17.37 -13.09
CA LEU A 170 -2.22 -17.32 -11.66
C LEU A 170 -1.40 -18.31 -10.82
N TRP A 171 -1.22 -19.54 -11.31
CA TRP A 171 -0.40 -20.55 -10.65
C TRP A 171 1.03 -20.03 -10.45
N ARG A 172 1.68 -19.47 -11.47
CA ARG A 172 3.04 -18.90 -11.34
C ARG A 172 3.09 -17.74 -10.34
N LYS A 173 2.11 -16.84 -10.36
CA LYS A 173 2.05 -15.65 -9.50
C LYS A 173 1.83 -15.99 -8.01
N ARG A 174 1.26 -17.17 -7.70
CA ARG A 174 0.97 -17.62 -6.33
C ARG A 174 1.90 -18.70 -5.80
N SER A 175 2.40 -19.60 -6.67
CA SER A 175 3.08 -20.82 -6.22
C SER A 175 4.36 -20.55 -5.43
N VAL A 176 5.16 -19.56 -5.84
CA VAL A 176 6.39 -19.21 -5.11
C VAL A 176 6.07 -18.75 -3.68
N TRP A 177 5.08 -17.87 -3.53
CA TRP A 177 4.61 -17.41 -2.22
C TRP A 177 4.00 -18.53 -1.38
N LEU A 178 3.12 -19.35 -1.96
CA LEU A 178 2.51 -20.47 -1.26
C LEU A 178 3.54 -21.53 -0.83
N LEU A 179 4.56 -21.81 -1.64
CA LEU A 179 5.65 -22.71 -1.27
C LEU A 179 6.50 -22.14 -0.14
N MET A 180 6.80 -20.84 -0.15
CA MET A 180 7.49 -20.18 0.96
C MET A 180 6.66 -20.23 2.25
N LEU A 181 5.35 -19.96 2.17
CA LEU A 181 4.44 -20.08 3.31
C LEU A 181 4.34 -21.52 3.81
N PHE A 182 4.29 -22.52 2.92
CA PHE A 182 4.31 -23.93 3.30
C PHE A 182 5.57 -24.32 4.08
N VAL A 183 6.75 -23.87 3.62
CA VAL A 183 8.01 -24.08 4.35
C VAL A 183 8.01 -23.35 5.69
N ALA A 184 7.49 -22.11 5.72
CA ALA A 184 7.32 -21.38 6.96
C ALA A 184 6.35 -22.08 7.91
N GLU A 185 5.28 -22.69 7.41
CA GLU A 185 4.28 -23.40 8.21
C GLU A 185 4.84 -24.69 8.82
N ALA A 186 5.84 -25.33 8.21
CA ALA A 186 6.54 -26.46 8.80
C ALA A 186 7.17 -26.14 10.18
N TYR A 187 7.44 -24.87 10.46
CA TYR A 187 7.80 -24.39 11.80
C TYR A 187 6.75 -24.79 12.87
N THR A 188 5.47 -24.63 12.58
CA THR A 188 4.38 -24.97 13.52
C THR A 188 4.36 -26.46 13.84
N GLY A 189 4.66 -27.32 12.86
CA GLY A 189 4.81 -28.76 13.05
C GLY A 189 5.97 -29.11 14.00
N ASN A 190 7.09 -28.39 13.90
CA ASN A 190 8.21 -28.56 14.82
C ASN A 190 7.84 -28.10 16.25
N VAL A 191 7.05 -27.04 16.39
CA VAL A 191 6.52 -26.61 17.69
C VAL A 191 5.62 -27.69 18.28
N LEU A 192 4.68 -28.25 17.53
CA LEU A 192 3.82 -29.35 18.00
C LEU A 192 4.66 -30.54 18.48
N LYS A 193 5.67 -30.94 17.70
CA LYS A 193 6.57 -32.03 18.07
C LYS A 193 7.33 -31.76 19.37
N ALA A 194 7.73 -30.51 19.61
CA ALA A 194 8.41 -30.13 20.86
C ALA A 194 7.50 -30.23 22.11
N PHE A 195 6.18 -30.28 21.93
CA PHE A 195 5.18 -30.42 22.99
C PHE A 195 4.39 -31.74 22.88
N GLU A 196 4.97 -32.77 22.25
CA GLU A 196 4.34 -34.09 22.08
C GLU A 196 3.97 -34.74 23.43
N GLU A 197 4.85 -34.64 24.44
CA GLU A 197 4.58 -35.17 25.78
C GLU A 197 3.32 -34.56 26.42
N GLN A 198 3.10 -33.25 26.23
CA GLN A 198 1.90 -32.57 26.76
C GLN A 198 0.63 -33.00 26.01
N LEU A 199 0.75 -33.25 24.71
CA LEU A 199 -0.35 -33.77 23.90
C LEU A 199 -0.72 -35.21 24.30
N GLU A 200 0.27 -36.05 24.60
CA GLU A 200 0.05 -37.40 25.12
C GLU A 200 -0.62 -37.38 26.49
N ALA A 201 -0.19 -36.47 27.37
CA ALA A 201 -0.78 -36.31 28.70
C ALA A 201 -2.22 -35.79 28.66
N ALA A 202 -2.56 -34.93 27.68
CA ALA A 202 -3.89 -34.37 27.53
C ALA A 202 -4.31 -34.26 26.05
N ILE A 203 -4.76 -35.38 25.47
CA ILE A 203 -5.19 -35.48 24.06
C ILE A 203 -6.28 -34.44 23.72
N ALA A 204 -7.12 -34.07 24.68
CA ALA A 204 -8.17 -33.07 24.50
C ALA A 204 -7.62 -31.70 24.04
N LEU A 205 -6.37 -31.36 24.37
CA LEU A 205 -5.71 -30.13 23.94
C LEU A 205 -5.62 -30.02 22.40
N ALA A 206 -5.41 -31.16 21.72
CA ALA A 206 -5.29 -31.21 20.26
C ALA A 206 -6.54 -30.68 19.55
N PHE A 207 -7.73 -30.89 20.13
CA PHE A 207 -9.00 -30.46 19.54
C PHE A 207 -9.17 -28.92 19.51
N PHE A 208 -8.40 -28.19 20.32
CA PHE A 208 -8.46 -26.73 20.37
C PHE A 208 -7.37 -26.05 19.56
N ILE A 209 -6.36 -26.79 19.07
CA ILE A 209 -5.29 -26.24 18.23
C ILE A 209 -5.85 -25.45 17.03
N PRO A 210 -6.80 -25.97 16.22
CA PRO A 210 -7.34 -25.22 15.09
C PRO A 210 -8.04 -23.92 15.51
N LEU A 211 -8.69 -23.90 16.67
CA LEU A 211 -9.38 -22.73 17.20
C LEU A 211 -8.39 -21.63 17.62
N LEU A 212 -7.29 -22.02 18.28
CA LEU A 212 -6.26 -21.12 18.79
C LEU A 212 -5.48 -20.46 17.66
N ILE A 213 -4.94 -21.28 16.74
CA ILE A 213 -4.23 -20.85 15.53
C ILE A 213 -5.15 -19.97 14.68
N GLY A 214 -6.36 -20.46 14.37
CA GLY A 214 -7.32 -19.72 13.55
C GLY A 214 -7.66 -18.35 14.12
N THR A 215 -7.86 -18.25 15.44
CA THR A 215 -8.17 -16.96 16.10
C THR A 215 -6.97 -16.02 16.08
N GLY A 216 -5.77 -16.52 16.39
CA GLY A 216 -4.53 -15.75 16.35
C GLY A 216 -4.24 -15.17 14.96
N GLY A 217 -4.30 -16.02 13.93
CA GLY A 217 -4.06 -15.64 12.53
C GLY A 217 -5.12 -14.71 11.95
N ASN A 218 -6.42 -14.93 12.25
CA ASN A 218 -7.50 -14.04 11.80
C ASN A 218 -7.40 -12.65 12.42
N SER A 219 -7.16 -12.58 13.74
CA SER A 219 -6.93 -11.31 14.43
C SER A 219 -5.70 -10.60 13.87
N GLY A 220 -4.62 -11.35 13.61
CA GLY A 220 -3.38 -10.77 13.12
C GLY A 220 -3.51 -10.22 11.70
N THR A 221 -4.24 -10.93 10.84
CA THR A 221 -4.54 -10.48 9.47
C THR A 221 -5.39 -9.21 9.47
N GLN A 222 -6.40 -9.12 10.36
CA GLN A 222 -7.24 -7.92 10.48
C GLN A 222 -6.42 -6.68 10.89
N ILE A 223 -5.55 -6.84 11.89
CA ILE A 223 -4.69 -5.75 12.37
C ILE A 223 -3.67 -5.38 11.31
N THR A 224 -3.01 -6.36 10.69
CA THR A 224 -2.00 -6.13 9.65
C THR A 224 -2.60 -5.38 8.47
N SER A 225 -3.74 -5.83 7.92
CA SER A 225 -4.35 -5.21 6.74
C SER A 225 -4.74 -3.75 7.00
N THR A 226 -5.37 -3.47 8.14
CA THR A 226 -5.76 -2.10 8.51
C THR A 226 -4.56 -1.21 8.79
N LEU A 227 -3.53 -1.73 9.45
CA LEU A 227 -2.32 -0.97 9.80
C LEU A 227 -1.44 -0.68 8.57
N VAL A 228 -1.21 -1.68 7.71
CA VAL A 228 -0.49 -1.49 6.43
C VAL A 228 -1.20 -0.44 5.59
N ARG A 229 -2.54 -0.48 5.52
CA ARG A 229 -3.30 0.55 4.80
C ARG A 229 -3.14 1.94 5.42
N ALA A 230 -3.26 2.06 6.75
CA ALA A 230 -3.07 3.34 7.44
C ALA A 230 -1.63 3.87 7.28
N MET A 231 -0.64 2.99 7.13
CA MET A 231 0.74 3.34 6.83
C MET A 231 0.93 3.82 5.38
N ALA A 232 0.28 3.17 4.41
CA ALA A 232 0.25 3.54 3.00
C ALA A 232 -0.52 4.85 2.75
N LEU A 233 -1.50 5.18 3.61
CA LEU A 233 -2.14 6.50 3.62
C LEU A 233 -1.34 7.53 4.44
N GLY A 234 -0.28 7.10 5.13
CA GLY A 234 0.56 7.95 5.97
C GLY A 234 -0.14 8.56 7.17
N GLU A 235 -1.21 7.92 7.63
CA GLU A 235 -1.89 8.21 8.90
C GLU A 235 -1.07 7.66 10.08
N VAL A 236 -0.36 6.55 9.84
CA VAL A 236 0.48 5.88 10.82
C VAL A 236 1.95 5.87 10.38
N SER A 237 2.82 6.13 11.35
CA SER A 237 4.28 6.05 11.19
C SER A 237 4.90 5.43 12.43
N LEU A 238 6.18 5.04 12.35
CA LEU A 238 6.99 4.52 13.46
C LEU A 238 6.95 5.39 14.72
N ARG A 239 6.80 6.71 14.56
CA ARG A 239 6.68 7.65 15.69
C ARG A 239 5.44 7.36 16.54
N ASN A 240 4.41 6.78 15.94
CA ASN A 240 3.14 6.45 16.59
C ASN A 240 3.10 5.03 17.16
N LEU A 241 4.19 4.26 17.10
CA LEU A 241 4.21 2.83 17.46
C LEU A 241 3.63 2.54 18.85
N GLY A 242 4.03 3.31 19.88
CA GLY A 242 3.48 3.13 21.23
C GLY A 242 1.98 3.41 21.33
N ALA A 243 1.48 4.41 20.59
CA ALA A 243 0.06 4.72 20.54
C ALA A 243 -0.75 3.64 19.80
N VAL A 244 -0.19 3.11 18.71
CA VAL A 244 -0.75 1.99 17.95
C VAL A 244 -0.82 0.74 18.83
N ILE A 245 0.29 0.31 19.44
CA ILE A 245 0.31 -0.87 20.32
C ILE A 245 -0.70 -0.71 21.45
N ARG A 246 -0.76 0.44 22.12
CA ARG A 246 -1.73 0.66 23.19
C ARG A 246 -3.17 0.54 22.68
N LYS A 247 -3.47 1.12 21.52
CA LYS A 247 -4.80 1.05 20.90
C LYS A 247 -5.14 -0.40 20.57
N GLU A 248 -4.28 -1.10 19.84
CA GLU A 248 -4.52 -2.48 19.41
C GLU A 248 -4.59 -3.45 20.59
N VAL A 249 -3.71 -3.36 21.58
CA VAL A 249 -3.79 -4.21 22.79
C VAL A 249 -5.09 -3.94 23.55
N SER A 250 -5.52 -2.69 23.70
CA SER A 250 -6.78 -2.38 24.38
C SER A 250 -8.00 -2.92 23.62
N THR A 251 -8.01 -2.81 22.29
CA THR A 251 -9.06 -3.39 21.43
C THR A 251 -9.05 -4.93 21.51
N SER A 252 -7.87 -5.53 21.43
CA SER A 252 -7.68 -6.99 21.48
C SER A 252 -8.04 -7.58 22.83
N LEU A 253 -7.92 -6.85 23.94
CA LEU A 253 -8.44 -7.30 25.24
C LEU A 253 -9.97 -7.42 25.25
N LEU A 254 -10.68 -6.49 24.61
CA LEU A 254 -12.15 -6.55 24.47
C LEU A 254 -12.56 -7.73 23.58
N ILE A 255 -11.85 -7.93 22.47
CA ILE A 255 -12.07 -9.08 21.57
C ILE A 255 -11.75 -10.39 22.30
N ALA A 256 -10.63 -10.44 23.01
CA ALA A 256 -10.18 -11.60 23.79
C ALA A 256 -11.19 -11.99 24.86
N ALA A 257 -11.80 -11.03 25.56
CA ALA A 257 -12.88 -11.31 26.51
C ALA A 257 -14.07 -11.96 25.81
N THR A 258 -14.47 -11.43 24.65
CA THR A 258 -15.59 -11.96 23.85
C THR A 258 -15.33 -13.38 23.36
N ILE A 259 -14.16 -13.61 22.75
CA ILE A 259 -13.78 -14.92 22.21
C ILE A 259 -13.47 -15.92 23.33
N GLY A 260 -12.86 -15.46 24.43
CA GLY A 260 -12.55 -16.28 25.60
C GLY A 260 -13.81 -16.86 26.25
N ILE A 261 -14.89 -16.08 26.36
CA ILE A 261 -16.20 -16.55 26.83
C ILE A 261 -16.79 -17.58 25.85
N ALA A 262 -16.74 -17.30 24.54
CA ALA A 262 -17.24 -18.24 23.53
C ALA A 262 -16.48 -19.57 23.56
N ALA A 263 -15.16 -19.52 23.74
CA ALA A 263 -14.31 -20.70 23.84
C ALA A 263 -14.52 -21.46 25.14
N TRP A 264 -14.73 -20.76 26.26
CA TRP A 264 -15.11 -21.38 27.52
C TRP A 264 -16.40 -22.17 27.36
N ALA A 265 -17.43 -21.56 26.76
CA ALA A 265 -18.70 -22.23 26.50
C ALA A 265 -18.53 -23.42 25.56
N ARG A 266 -17.70 -23.29 24.52
CA ARG A 266 -17.40 -24.39 23.59
C ARG A 266 -16.73 -25.56 24.30
N ALA A 267 -15.71 -25.31 25.12
CA ALA A 267 -14.99 -26.33 25.86
C ALA A 267 -15.90 -27.00 26.90
N TRP A 268 -16.73 -26.23 27.60
CA TRP A 268 -17.75 -26.74 28.52
C TRP A 268 -18.72 -27.71 27.83
N ILE A 269 -19.25 -27.34 26.66
CA ILE A 269 -20.16 -28.20 25.87
C ILE A 269 -19.47 -29.50 25.42
N MET A 270 -18.17 -29.45 25.14
CA MET A 270 -17.40 -30.64 24.76
C MET A 270 -17.07 -31.55 25.95
N GLY A 271 -17.31 -31.12 27.19
CA GLY A 271 -17.11 -31.95 28.38
C GLY A 271 -15.64 -32.28 28.66
N VAL A 272 -14.69 -31.43 28.23
CA VAL A 272 -13.24 -31.69 28.33
C VAL A 272 -12.63 -31.47 29.72
N GLY A 273 -13.46 -31.17 30.72
CA GLY A 273 -13.03 -30.86 32.09
C GLY A 273 -12.70 -29.37 32.30
N MET A 274 -12.70 -28.94 33.56
CA MET A 274 -12.50 -27.55 33.93
C MET A 274 -11.07 -27.06 33.64
N ASP A 275 -10.07 -27.90 33.88
CA ASP A 275 -8.67 -27.49 33.73
C ASP A 275 -8.34 -27.20 32.26
N VAL A 276 -8.72 -28.10 31.35
CA VAL A 276 -8.58 -27.90 29.90
C VAL A 276 -9.39 -26.67 29.44
N THR A 277 -10.59 -26.48 29.98
CA THR A 277 -11.42 -25.30 29.68
C THR A 277 -10.69 -24.00 30.07
N MET A 278 -10.07 -23.96 31.26
CA MET A 278 -9.28 -22.80 31.70
C MET A 278 -8.05 -22.57 30.82
N VAL A 279 -7.32 -23.64 30.47
CA VAL A 279 -6.16 -23.57 29.56
C VAL A 279 -6.57 -22.93 28.23
N VAL A 280 -7.65 -23.39 27.61
CA VAL A 280 -8.12 -22.90 26.31
C VAL A 280 -8.53 -21.42 26.39
N SER A 281 -9.35 -21.06 27.39
CA SER A 281 -9.83 -19.68 27.54
C SER A 281 -8.69 -18.69 27.81
N LEU A 282 -7.78 -19.00 28.73
CA LEU A 282 -6.65 -18.12 29.05
C LEU A 282 -5.69 -18.00 27.86
N SER A 283 -5.44 -19.10 27.17
CA SER A 283 -4.55 -19.13 26.00
C SER A 283 -5.11 -18.29 24.86
N LEU A 284 -6.41 -18.37 24.57
CA LEU A 284 -7.01 -17.51 23.55
C LEU A 284 -6.87 -16.03 23.87
N VAL A 285 -7.01 -15.64 25.14
CA VAL A 285 -6.77 -14.25 25.56
C VAL A 285 -5.33 -13.85 25.30
N ALA A 286 -4.37 -14.67 25.75
CA ALA A 286 -2.95 -14.41 25.57
C ALA A 286 -2.54 -14.35 24.09
N ILE A 287 -3.01 -15.29 23.27
CA ILE A 287 -2.72 -15.36 21.84
C ILE A 287 -3.33 -14.17 21.10
N THR A 288 -4.55 -13.75 21.44
CA THR A 288 -5.19 -12.59 20.81
C THR A 288 -4.43 -11.29 21.10
N VAL A 289 -3.98 -11.10 22.35
CA VAL A 289 -3.14 -9.95 22.72
C VAL A 289 -1.77 -10.03 22.05
N TRP A 290 -1.16 -11.21 22.02
CA TRP A 290 0.13 -11.43 21.35
C TRP A 290 0.05 -11.14 19.85
N SER A 291 -1.00 -11.63 19.19
CA SER A 291 -1.32 -11.36 17.78
C SER A 291 -1.37 -9.86 17.50
N ALA A 292 -1.97 -9.07 18.40
CA ALA A 292 -2.04 -7.62 18.28
C ALA A 292 -0.68 -6.93 18.34
N ILE A 293 0.17 -7.37 19.28
CA ILE A 293 1.52 -6.84 19.45
C ILE A 293 2.37 -7.14 18.21
N VAL A 294 2.39 -8.40 17.80
CA VAL A 294 3.19 -8.86 16.64
C VAL A 294 2.75 -8.16 15.37
N SER A 295 1.44 -8.14 15.09
CA SER A 295 0.86 -7.54 13.88
C SER A 295 1.01 -6.02 13.84
N SER A 296 1.17 -5.38 15.00
CA SER A 296 1.48 -3.95 15.07
C SER A 296 2.95 -3.66 14.83
N ILE A 297 3.85 -4.50 15.35
CA ILE A 297 5.29 -4.24 15.32
C ILE A 297 5.91 -4.60 13.98
N ILE A 298 5.59 -5.78 13.42
CA ILE A 298 6.25 -6.30 12.22
C ILE A 298 6.15 -5.33 11.02
N PRO A 299 4.94 -4.86 10.61
CA PRO A 299 4.81 -3.96 9.47
C PRO A 299 5.60 -2.66 9.66
N MET A 300 5.53 -2.08 10.86
CA MET A 300 6.21 -0.82 11.16
C MET A 300 7.73 -0.98 11.14
N LEU A 301 8.25 -2.10 11.67
CA LEU A 301 9.69 -2.39 11.65
C LEU A 301 10.20 -2.63 10.23
N LEU A 302 9.45 -3.33 9.39
CA LEU A 302 9.81 -3.54 7.98
C LEU A 302 9.94 -2.21 7.23
N LYS A 303 8.98 -1.30 7.43
CA LYS A 303 9.07 0.07 6.88
C LYS A 303 10.33 0.81 7.34
N ARG A 304 10.81 0.57 8.57
CA ARG A 304 12.08 1.14 9.06
C ARG A 304 13.29 0.62 8.31
N LEU A 305 13.24 -0.65 7.90
CA LEU A 305 14.31 -1.33 7.17
C LEU A 305 14.26 -1.05 5.66
N GLY A 306 13.33 -0.20 5.19
CA GLY A 306 13.13 0.08 3.78
C GLY A 306 12.44 -1.05 3.01
N ILE A 307 11.80 -1.99 3.73
CA ILE A 307 11.02 -3.07 3.13
C ILE A 307 9.56 -2.64 3.13
N ASP A 308 8.93 -2.66 1.95
CA ASP A 308 7.50 -2.39 1.82
C ASP A 308 6.68 -3.40 2.65
N PRO A 309 5.92 -2.93 3.66
CA PRO A 309 5.09 -3.79 4.49
C PRO A 309 4.00 -4.55 3.72
N ALA A 310 3.55 -4.06 2.56
CA ALA A 310 2.57 -4.77 1.74
C ALA A 310 3.15 -6.07 1.15
N VAL A 311 4.47 -6.12 0.92
CA VAL A 311 5.19 -7.30 0.42
C VAL A 311 5.27 -8.42 1.46
N VAL A 312 5.39 -8.06 2.74
CA VAL A 312 5.30 -9.05 3.82
C VAL A 312 3.83 -9.35 4.06
N SER A 313 3.36 -10.37 3.35
CA SER A 313 1.96 -10.74 3.31
C SER A 313 1.39 -11.04 4.72
N ALA A 314 0.13 -10.68 4.93
CA ALA A 314 -0.56 -10.97 6.18
C ALA A 314 -0.54 -12.48 6.56
N PRO A 315 -0.62 -13.43 5.60
CA PRO A 315 -0.42 -14.85 5.86
C PRO A 315 0.91 -15.20 6.53
N PHE A 316 2.02 -14.53 6.18
CA PHE A 316 3.31 -14.81 6.81
C PHE A 316 3.32 -14.42 8.30
N ILE A 317 2.75 -13.26 8.61
CA ILE A 317 2.59 -12.80 10.00
C ILE A 317 1.67 -13.76 10.78
N ALA A 318 0.59 -14.24 10.15
CA ALA A 318 -0.29 -15.25 10.73
C ALA A 318 0.48 -16.54 11.07
N THR A 319 1.28 -17.09 10.16
CA THR A 319 2.09 -18.29 10.42
C THR A 319 3.06 -18.11 11.60
N PHE A 320 3.66 -16.93 11.73
CA PHE A 320 4.50 -16.63 12.89
C PHE A 320 3.70 -16.58 14.20
N ILE A 321 2.50 -15.98 14.17
CA ILE A 321 1.56 -15.97 15.29
C ILE A 321 1.10 -17.37 15.64
N ASP A 322 0.89 -18.25 14.66
CA ASP A 322 0.45 -19.63 14.87
C ASP A 322 1.46 -20.42 15.69
N GLY A 323 2.73 -20.42 15.26
CA GLY A 323 3.76 -21.15 15.99
C GLY A 323 4.06 -20.55 17.37
N THR A 324 4.11 -19.22 17.49
CA THR A 324 4.28 -18.58 18.81
C THR A 324 3.05 -18.74 19.71
N GLY A 325 1.85 -18.78 19.13
CA GLY A 325 0.59 -19.02 19.83
C GLY A 325 0.49 -20.44 20.37
N LEU A 326 0.97 -21.43 19.63
CA LEU A 326 1.11 -22.80 20.12
C LEU A 326 2.08 -22.89 21.31
N ILE A 327 3.20 -22.18 21.27
CA ILE A 327 4.13 -22.11 22.41
C ILE A 327 3.41 -21.53 23.63
N ILE A 328 2.67 -20.42 23.47
CA ILE A 328 1.89 -19.82 24.55
C ILE A 328 0.87 -20.82 25.10
N TYR A 329 0.13 -21.49 24.22
CA TYR A 329 -0.89 -22.47 24.59
C TYR A 329 -0.33 -23.61 25.42
N PHE A 330 0.72 -24.27 24.92
CA PHE A 330 1.30 -25.40 25.63
C PHE A 330 2.01 -24.98 26.91
N LYS A 331 2.61 -23.79 26.97
CA LYS A 331 3.18 -23.27 28.23
C LYS A 331 2.14 -23.02 29.30
N ILE A 332 0.96 -22.53 28.92
CA ILE A 332 -0.17 -22.38 29.84
C ILE A 332 -0.70 -23.77 30.26
N ALA A 333 -0.76 -24.72 29.32
CA ALA A 333 -1.16 -26.10 29.62
C ALA A 333 -0.22 -26.76 30.63
N GLN A 334 1.10 -26.68 30.43
CA GLN A 334 2.11 -27.18 31.37
C GLN A 334 1.91 -26.62 32.78
N TYR A 335 1.63 -25.32 32.87
CA TYR A 335 1.46 -24.65 34.17
C TYR A 335 0.15 -25.04 34.88
N ILE A 336 -0.96 -25.14 34.15
CA ILE A 336 -2.28 -25.40 34.75
C ILE A 336 -2.50 -26.89 35.01
N LEU A 337 -2.04 -27.75 34.11
CA LEU A 337 -2.22 -29.20 34.20
C LEU A 337 -1.07 -29.91 34.92
N GLU A 338 0.04 -29.20 35.19
CA GLU A 338 1.26 -29.74 35.82
C GLU A 338 1.87 -30.93 35.03
N ILE A 339 1.89 -30.80 33.69
CA ILE A 339 2.38 -31.80 32.71
C ILE A 339 3.57 -31.32 31.88
#